data_AF-A0A0S8FU24-F1
#
_entry.id   AF-A0A0S8FU24-F1
#
_cell.length_a   1.000
_cell.length_b   1.000
_cell.length_c   1.000
_cell.angle_alpha   90.00
_cell.angle_beta   90.00
_cell.angle_gamma   90.00
#
_symmetry.space_group_name_H-M   'P 1'
#
loop_
_entity.id
_entity.type
_entity.pdbx_description
1 polymer ?
#
loop_
_entity_poly.entity_id
_entity_poly.type
_entity_poly.pdbx_seq_one_letter_code
_entity_poly.pdbx_strand_id
1 'polypeptide(L)'
;MGLRLLVPLVLLWPVLALAAEGTALRRYRGTPVKEMLALVLCIVAYFAVWIAADRLIEGATGTVAVGIVLATVLSLLAVPLLLFAAYKVFGVKPGEANPDH
;
A
#
# COMPACT_ATOMS: atom_id res chain seq x y z
N MET A 1 16.56 -11.24 10.20
CA MET A 1 15.92 -10.10 9.51
C MET A 1 15.10 -10.53 8.30
N GLY A 2 15.64 -11.31 7.35
CA GLY A 2 14.92 -11.68 6.12
C GLY A 2 13.55 -12.36 6.33
N LEU A 3 13.44 -13.26 7.32
CA LEU A 3 12.18 -13.96 7.61
C LEU A 3 11.05 -13.03 8.09
N ARG A 4 11.39 -11.90 8.74
CA ARG A 4 10.40 -10.94 9.25
C ARG A 4 9.77 -10.10 8.13
N LEU A 5 10.50 -9.93 7.03
CA LEU A 5 10.04 -9.21 5.84
C LEU A 5 9.11 -10.07 4.97
N LEU A 6 9.09 -11.39 5.15
CA LEU A 6 8.19 -12.27 4.41
C LEU A 6 6.73 -12.01 4.77
N VAL A 7 6.43 -11.70 6.03
CA VAL A 7 5.06 -11.44 6.50
C VAL A 7 4.42 -10.24 5.77
N PRO A 8 5.01 -9.03 5.80
CA PRO A 8 4.46 -7.90 5.06
C PRO A 8 4.52 -8.12 3.54
N LEU A 9 5.56 -8.80 3.02
CA LEU A 9 5.69 -9.05 1.58
C LEU A 9 4.59 -9.98 1.04
N VAL A 10 4.28 -11.07 1.74
CA VAL A 10 3.26 -12.04 1.31
C VAL A 10 1.85 -11.45 1.44
N LEU A 11 1.60 -10.66 2.50
CA LEU A 11 0.29 -10.05 2.74
C LEU A 11 0.04 -8.80 1.89
N LEU A 12 1.09 -8.18 1.36
CA LEU A 12 0.99 -7.03 0.47
C LEU A 12 0.26 -7.38 -0.84
N TRP A 13 0.52 -8.56 -1.41
CA TRP A 13 -0.08 -9.00 -2.68
C TRP A 13 -1.61 -9.10 -2.68
N PRO A 14 -2.27 -9.83 -1.76
CA PRO A 14 -3.73 -9.91 -1.74
C PRO A 14 -4.36 -8.54 -1.43
N VAL A 15 -3.72 -7.70 -0.62
CA VAL A 15 -4.23 -6.36 -0.32
C VAL A 15 -4.05 -5.41 -1.49
N LEU A 16 -2.97 -5.52 -2.28
CA LEU A 16 -2.83 -4.80 -3.54
C LEU A 16 -3.85 -5.27 -4.58
N ALA A 17 -4.17 -6.57 -4.63
CA ALA A 17 -5.21 -7.08 -5.52
C ALA A 17 -6.60 -6.57 -5.11
N LEU A 18 -6.93 -6.61 -3.82
CA LEU A 18 -8.18 -6.05 -3.28
C LEU A 18 -8.24 -4.53 -3.43
N ALA A 19 -7.13 -3.83 -3.20
CA ALA A 19 -7.03 -2.40 -3.43
C ALA A 19 -7.18 -2.10 -4.92
N ALA A 20 -6.59 -2.89 -5.82
CA ALA A 20 -6.73 -2.73 -7.26
C ALA A 20 -8.18 -2.88 -7.73
N GLU A 21 -8.89 -3.88 -7.21
CA GLU A 21 -10.30 -4.12 -7.50
C GLU A 21 -11.21 -3.05 -6.86
N GLY A 22 -10.96 -2.67 -5.60
CA GLY A 22 -11.75 -1.70 -4.84
C GLY A 22 -11.46 -0.23 -5.21
N THR A 23 -10.24 0.09 -5.62
CA THR A 23 -9.81 1.42 -6.07
C THR A 23 -9.85 1.52 -7.59
N ALA A 24 -10.95 1.09 -8.21
CA ALA A 24 -11.30 1.52 -9.57
C ALA A 24 -10.10 1.62 -10.54
N LEU A 25 -9.28 0.58 -10.67
CA LEU A 25 -8.41 0.41 -11.85
C LEU A 25 -9.24 0.34 -13.15
N ARG A 26 -10.58 0.27 -13.04
CA ARG A 26 -11.55 0.52 -14.12
C ARG A 26 -11.83 2.01 -14.41
N ARG A 27 -11.51 2.96 -13.53
CA ARG A 27 -11.77 4.40 -13.76
C ARG A 27 -10.51 5.21 -14.00
N TYR A 28 -9.35 4.92 -13.43
CA TYR A 28 -8.16 5.74 -13.73
C TYR A 28 -7.60 5.42 -15.13
N ARG A 29 -7.83 6.29 -16.13
CA ARG A 29 -7.17 6.22 -17.45
C ARG A 29 -5.87 7.03 -17.41
N GLY A 30 -4.80 6.45 -16.88
CA GLY A 30 -3.44 6.99 -16.99
C GLY A 30 -2.70 6.44 -18.21
N THR A 31 -1.46 6.89 -18.43
CA THR A 31 -0.52 6.11 -19.24
C THR A 31 0.01 4.95 -18.37
N PRO A 32 0.20 3.74 -18.92
CA PRO A 32 0.60 2.55 -18.16
C PRO A 32 1.89 2.76 -17.36
N VAL A 33 2.78 3.61 -17.87
CA VAL A 33 4.02 4.01 -17.18
C VAL A 33 3.74 4.75 -15.85
N LYS A 34 2.77 5.68 -15.82
CA LYS A 34 2.44 6.44 -14.61
C LYS A 34 1.78 5.58 -13.55
N GLU A 35 0.95 4.63 -13.97
CA GLU A 35 0.32 3.66 -13.07
C GLU A 35 1.36 2.74 -12.45
N MET A 36 2.31 2.26 -13.24
CA MET A 36 3.41 1.43 -12.76
C MET A 36 4.30 2.20 -11.78
N LEU A 37 4.62 3.47 -12.06
CA LEU A 37 5.38 4.33 -11.15
C LEU A 37 4.63 4.59 -9.83
N ALA A 38 3.32 4.81 -9.88
CA ALA A 38 2.50 4.99 -8.69
C ALA A 38 2.44 3.73 -7.83
N LEU A 39 2.34 2.55 -8.45
CA LEU A 39 2.41 1.26 -7.74
C LEU A 39 3.76 1.06 -7.07
N VAL A 40 4.86 1.35 -7.77
CA VAL A 40 6.21 1.28 -7.19
C VAL A 40 6.33 2.23 -6.00
N LEU A 41 5.86 3.47 -6.13
CA LEU A 41 5.87 4.43 -5.03
C LEU A 41 5.01 3.96 -3.85
N CYS A 42 3.84 3.38 -4.11
CA CYS A 42 2.99 2.80 -3.08
C CYS A 42 3.69 1.67 -2.32
N ILE A 43 4.39 0.77 -3.02
CA ILE A 43 5.16 -0.32 -2.42
C ILE A 43 6.29 0.24 -1.54
N VAL A 44 7.05 1.21 -2.05
CA VAL A 44 8.13 1.85 -1.30
C VAL A 44 7.58 2.55 -0.05
N ALA A 45 6.47 3.29 -0.18
CA ALA A 45 5.83 3.98 0.94
C ALA A 45 5.26 3.00 1.96
N TYR A 46 4.68 1.88 1.52
CA TYR A 46 4.20 0.80 2.40
C TYR A 46 5.33 0.25 3.26
N PHE A 47 6.48 -0.09 2.68
CA PHE A 47 7.62 -0.58 3.45
C PHE A 47 8.19 0.48 4.38
N ALA A 48 8.23 1.75 3.98
CA ALA A 48 8.68 2.84 4.83
C ALA A 48 7.77 2.99 6.07
N VAL A 49 6.45 2.98 5.89
CA VAL A 49 5.45 3.01 6.97
C VAL A 49 5.59 1.79 7.86
N TRP A 50 5.74 0.60 7.27
CA TRP A 50 5.89 -0.64 8.01
C TRP A 50 7.14 -0.64 8.90
N ILE A 51 8.31 -0.27 8.35
CA ILE A 51 9.56 -0.21 9.12
C ILE A 51 9.44 0.80 10.26
N ALA A 52 8.86 1.98 10.00
CA ALA A 52 8.66 2.99 11.03
C ALA A 52 7.73 2.49 12.15
N ALA A 53 6.60 1.87 11.79
CA ALA A 53 5.65 1.31 12.74
C ALA A 53 6.23 0.14 13.55
N ASP A 54 6.94 -0.78 12.90
CA ASP A 54 7.58 -1.93 13.55
C ASP A 54 8.57 -1.46 14.62
N ARG A 55 9.44 -0.51 14.29
CA ARG A 55 10.41 0.06 15.24
C ARG A 55 9.76 0.81 16.40
N LEU A 56 8.70 1.57 16.14
CA LEU A 56 7.96 2.30 17.17
C LEU A 56 7.28 1.34 18.14
N ILE A 57 6.61 0.30 17.61
CA ILE A 57 5.85 -0.65 18.41
C ILE A 57 6.79 -1.61 19.14
N GLU A 58 7.85 -2.11 18.49
CA GLU A 58 8.89 -2.92 19.14
C GLU A 58 9.54 -2.11 20.28
N GLY A 59 9.85 -0.83 20.05
CA GLY A 59 10.41 0.06 21.08
C GLY A 59 9.46 0.32 22.25
N ALA A 60 8.15 0.45 21.99
CA ALA A 60 7.15 0.71 23.03
C ALA A 60 6.72 -0.54 23.81
N THR A 61 6.66 -1.70 23.15
CA THR A 61 6.15 -2.96 23.73
C THR A 61 7.25 -3.90 24.20
N GLY A 62 8.51 -3.67 23.79
CA GLY A 62 9.63 -4.57 24.03
C GLY A 62 9.51 -5.93 23.33
N THR A 63 8.48 -6.12 22.50
CA THR A 63 8.13 -7.42 21.94
C THR A 63 8.13 -7.38 20.42
N VAL A 64 9.05 -8.13 19.83
CA VAL A 64 9.21 -8.19 18.36
C VAL A 64 7.95 -8.72 17.66
N ALA A 65 7.33 -9.77 18.19
CA ALA A 65 6.16 -10.39 17.56
C ALA A 65 4.99 -9.40 17.45
N VAL A 66 4.79 -8.57 18.47
CA VAL A 66 3.76 -7.53 18.51
C VAL A 66 4.08 -6.41 17.53
N GLY A 67 5.36 -6.00 17.44
CA GLY A 67 5.85 -5.07 16.42
C GLY A 67 5.47 -5.50 15.01
N ILE A 68 5.83 -6.74 14.64
CA ILE A 68 5.57 -7.28 13.31
C ILE A 68 4.07 -7.32 13.01
N VAL A 69 3.25 -7.88 13.92
CA VAL A 69 1.81 -8.06 13.68
C VAL A 69 1.11 -6.72 13.55
N LEU A 70 1.29 -5.81 14.51
CA LEU A 70 0.60 -4.52 14.51
C LEU A 70 1.10 -3.61 13.40
N ALA A 71 2.41 -3.56 13.14
CA ALA A 71 2.95 -2.78 12.03
C ALA A 71 2.40 -3.27 10.68
N THR A 72 2.27 -4.59 10.51
CA THR A 72 1.68 -5.17 9.29
C THR A 72 0.21 -4.77 9.15
N VAL A 73 -0.60 -4.94 10.20
CA VAL A 73 -2.03 -4.56 10.16
C VAL A 73 -2.20 -3.07 9.84
N LEU A 74 -1.47 -2.19 10.53
CA LEU A 74 -1.54 -0.74 10.32
C LEU A 74 -1.11 -0.35 8.90
N SER A 75 -0.04 -0.96 8.41
CA SER A 75 0.47 -0.66 7.06
C SER A 75 -0.49 -1.13 5.98
N LEU A 76 -1.14 -2.30 6.16
CA LEU A 76 -2.14 -2.80 5.22
C LEU A 76 -3.38 -1.91 5.18
N LEU A 77 -3.84 -1.42 6.33
CA LEU A 77 -4.94 -0.45 6.40
C LEU A 77 -4.59 0.88 5.72
N ALA A 78 -3.30 1.26 5.71
CA ALA A 78 -2.83 2.46 5.04
C ALA A 78 -2.69 2.31 3.51
N VAL A 79 -2.65 1.09 2.96
CA VAL A 79 -2.47 0.84 1.51
C VAL A 79 -3.42 1.65 0.61
N PRO A 80 -4.75 1.68 0.81
CA PRO A 80 -5.64 2.47 -0.05
C PRO A 80 -5.32 3.98 -0.02
N LEU A 81 -4.94 4.51 1.14
CA LEU A 81 -4.52 5.91 1.28
C LEU A 81 -3.18 6.18 0.58
N LEU A 82 -2.21 5.26 0.74
CA LEU A 82 -0.91 5.34 0.09
C LEU A 82 -1.04 5.26 -1.43
N LEU A 83 -1.90 4.39 -1.94
CA LEU A 83 -2.18 4.23 -3.36
C LEU A 83 -2.83 5.49 -3.93
N PHE A 84 -3.83 6.05 -3.23
CA PHE A 84 -4.46 7.32 -3.60
C PHE A 84 -3.45 8.47 -3.63
N ALA A 85 -2.59 8.58 -2.61
CA ALA A 85 -1.53 9.57 -2.55
C ALA A 85 -0.53 9.40 -3.71
N ALA A 86 -0.11 8.16 -4.01
CA ALA A 86 0.80 7.88 -5.11
C ALA A 86 0.18 8.24 -6.47
N TYR A 87 -1.07 7.89 -6.72
CA TYR A 87 -1.77 8.29 -7.94
C TYR A 87 -1.91 9.80 -8.07
N LYS A 88 -2.17 10.51 -6.97
CA LYS A 88 -2.21 11.97 -6.95
C LYS A 88 -0.86 12.59 -7.30
N VAL A 89 0.25 12.05 -6.78
CA VAL A 89 1.62 12.52 -7.08
C VAL A 89 1.94 12.38 -8.57
N PHE A 90 1.56 11.27 -9.20
CA PHE A 90 1.80 11.05 -10.63
C PHE A 90 0.72 11.64 -11.56
N GLY A 91 -0.26 12.37 -11.00
CA GLY A 91 -1.32 13.02 -11.76
C GLY A 91 -2.23 12.04 -12.50
N VAL A 92 -2.38 10.83 -11.98
CA VAL A 92 -3.36 9.86 -12.49
C VAL A 92 -4.72 10.37 -12.01
N LYS A 93 -5.60 10.75 -12.95
CA LYS A 93 -6.93 11.30 -12.62
C LYS A 93 -7.95 10.16 -12.56
N PRO A 94 -8.92 10.19 -11.61
CA PRO A 94 -10.04 9.28 -11.66
C PRO A 94 -10.78 9.61 -12.96
N GLY A 95 -10.80 8.65 -13.88
CA GLY A 95 -11.60 8.80 -15.08
C GLY A 95 -13.06 8.88 -14.68
N GLU A 96 -13.74 9.81 -15.33
CA GLU A 96 -15.15 10.02 -15.14
C GLU A 96 -15.87 8.68 -15.26
N ALA A 97 -16.74 8.39 -14.30
CA ALA A 97 -17.66 7.28 -14.41
C ALA A 97 -18.43 7.51 -15.72
N ASN A 98 -18.22 6.65 -16.73
CA ASN A 98 -19.07 6.70 -17.90
C ASN A 98 -20.51 6.51 -17.41
N PRO A 99 -21.43 7.48 -17.59
CA PRO A 99 -22.80 7.39 -17.08
C PRO A 99 -23.66 6.35 -17.83
N ASP A 100 -23.10 5.63 -18.80
CA ASP A 100 -23.84 4.74 -19.72
C ASP A 100 -23.85 3.25 -19.32
N HIS A 101 -23.54 2.91 -18.05
CA HIS A 101 -23.68 1.54 -17.52
C HIS A 101 -24.44 1.49 -16.20
#